data_AF-A0A2M8E654-F1
#
_entry.id   AF-A0A2M8E654-F1
#
_cell.length_a   1.000
_cell.length_b   1.000
_cell.length_c   1.000
_cell.angle_alpha   90.00
_cell.angle_beta   90.00
_cell.angle_gamma   90.00
#
_symmetry.space_group_name_H-M   'P 1'
#
loop_
_entity.id
_entity.type
_entity.pdbx_description
1 polymer ?
#
loop_
_entity_poly.entity_id
_entity_poly.type
_entity_poly.pdbx_seq_one_letter_code
_entity_poly.pdbx_strand_id
1 'polypeptide(L)' 'MHVESGDGECKFWLNPVTLARNHGMSAVDIRKLERLVYERPTFLFEKYDDFQSE' A
#
# COMPACT_ATOMS: atom_id res chain seq x y z
N MET A 1 -1.04 -4.53 1.11
CA MET A 1 -1.76 -3.58 0.24
C MET A 1 -1.13 -3.54 -1.14
N HIS A 2 -1.91 -3.72 -2.20
CA HIS A 2 -1.46 -3.58 -3.59
C HIS A 2 -2.04 -2.29 -4.16
N VAL A 3 -1.19 -1.47 -4.76
CA VAL A 3 -1.56 -0.26 -5.48
C VAL A 3 -1.08 -0.40 -6.93
N GLU A 4 -2.01 -0.26 -7.87
CA GLU A 4 -1.75 -0.28 -9.31
C GLU A 4 -2.05 1.11 -9.87
N SER A 5 -1.17 1.59 -10.75
CA SER A 5 -1.36 2.78 -11.57
C SER A 5 -0.96 2.40 -12.99
N GLY A 6 -1.52 3.05 -14.02
CA GLY A 6 -1.41 2.58 -15.41
C GLY A 6 0.01 2.20 -15.86
N ASP A 7 1.03 2.91 -15.35
CA ASP A 7 2.43 2.70 -15.71
C ASP A 7 3.23 1.82 -14.71
N GLY A 8 2.62 1.32 -13.63
CA GLY A 8 3.31 0.50 -12.63
C GLY A 8 2.48 0.03 -11.43
N GLU A 9 3.02 -0.92 -10.70
CA GLU A 9 2.43 -1.46 -9.47
C GLU A 9 3.41 -1.40 -8.30
N CYS A 10 2.86 -1.27 -7.10
CA CYS A 10 3.63 -1.49 -5.88
C CYS A 10 2.80 -2.16 -4.79
N LYS A 11 3.48 -2.81 -3.85
CA LYS A 11 2.88 -3.47 -2.71
C LYS A 11 3.52 -2.96 -1.42
N PHE A 12 2.70 -2.76 -0.41
CA PHE A 12 3.11 -2.36 0.94
C PHE A 12 2.66 -3.38 1.98
N TRP A 13 3.51 -3.63 2.96
CA TRP A 13 3.11 -4.19 4.25
C TRP A 13 2.36 -3.11 5.04
N LEU A 14 1.42 -3.52 5.88
CA LEU A 14 0.68 -2.59 6.75
C LEU A 14 1.29 -2.53 8.17
N ASN A 15 2.00 -3.57 8.60
CA ASN A 15 2.69 -3.60 9.89
C ASN A 15 4.07 -4.30 9.79
N PRO A 16 5.19 -3.56 9.89
CA PRO A 16 5.28 -2.10 9.76
C PRO A 16 4.95 -1.64 8.33
N VAL A 17 4.45 -0.41 8.17
CA VAL A 17 4.20 0.19 6.85
C VAL A 17 5.53 0.30 6.10
N THR A 18 5.75 -0.57 5.12
CA THR A 18 7.00 -0.66 4.37
C THR A 18 6.74 -1.16 2.96
N LEU A 19 7.55 -0.72 2.00
CA LEU A 19 7.47 -1.18 0.62
C LEU A 19 7.90 -2.66 0.52
N ALA A 20 7.00 -3.51 0.06
CA ALA A 20 7.23 -4.94 -0.15
C ALA A 20 7.70 -5.25 -1.59
N ARG A 21 7.11 -4.57 -2.58
CA ARG A 21 7.45 -4.74 -4.00
C ARG A 21 7.21 -3.46 -4.77
N ASN A 22 8.06 -3.14 -5.73
CA ASN A 22 7.86 -2.08 -6.70
C ASN A 22 8.13 -2.62 -8.11
N HIS A 23 7.23 -2.34 -9.05
CA HIS A 23 7.42 -2.56 -10.47
C HIS A 23 6.96 -1.31 -11.24
N GLY A 24 7.90 -0.51 -11.74
CA GLY A 24 7.60 0.64 -12.59
C GLY A 24 7.16 1.92 -11.87
N MET A 25 6.84 1.89 -10.57
CA MET A 25 6.49 3.11 -9.84
C MET A 25 7.70 3.98 -9.55
N SER A 26 7.54 5.29 -9.72
CA SER A 26 8.57 6.27 -9.39
C SER A 26 8.80 6.33 -7.87
N ALA A 27 10.03 6.62 -7.45
CA ALA A 27 10.35 6.78 -6.03
C ALA A 27 9.57 7.93 -5.36
N VAL A 28 9.17 8.94 -6.14
CA VAL A 28 8.35 10.06 -5.64
C VAL A 28 6.94 9.58 -5.32
N ASP A 29 6.33 8.78 -6.19
CA ASP A 29 4.97 8.30 -5.98
C ASP A 29 4.91 7.22 -4.90
N ILE A 30 5.93 6.37 -4.81
CA ILE A 30 6.06 5.41 -3.70
C ILE A 30 6.06 6.15 -2.36
N ARG A 31 6.83 7.24 -2.21
CA ARG A 31 6.86 8.01 -0.96
C ARG A 31 5.53 8.66 -0.64
N LYS A 32 4.79 9.14 -1.66
CA LYS A 32 3.42 9.67 -1.45
C LYS A 32 2.47 8.57 -0.98
N LEU A 33 2.53 7.40 -1.61
CA LEU A 33 1.70 6.25 -1.27
C LEU A 33 2.03 5.73 0.14
N GLU A 34 3.30 5.59 0.47
CA GLU A 34 3.76 5.19 1.81
C GLU A 34 3.20 6.12 2.89
N ARG A 35 3.23 7.43 2.66
CA ARG A 35 2.64 8.41 3.56
C ARG A 35 1.12 8.24 3.68
N LEU A 36 0.40 8.03 2.58
CA LEU A 36 -1.04 7.82 2.61
C LEU A 36 -1.43 6.55 3.36
N VAL A 37 -0.65 5.47 3.19
CA VAL A 37 -0.84 4.20 3.91
C VAL A 37 -0.56 4.40 5.40
N TYR A 38 0.49 5.13 5.74
CA TYR A 38 0.85 5.45 7.11
C TYR A 38 -0.15 6.37 7.83
N GLU A 39 -0.77 7.30 7.10
CA GLU A 39 -1.77 8.24 7.66
C GLU A 39 -3.13 7.59 7.93
N ARG A 40 -3.42 6.42 7.31
CA ARG A 40 -4.74 5.77 7.38
C ARG A 40 -4.68 4.28 7.80
N PRO A 41 -3.91 3.89 8.83
CA PRO A 41 -3.70 2.49 9.16
C PRO A 41 -5.02 1.80 9.54
N THR A 42 -5.85 2.41 10.38
CA THR A 42 -7.10 1.81 10.88
C THR A 42 -8.04 1.40 9.75
N PHE A 43 -8.34 2.31 8.81
CA PHE A 43 -9.20 2.03 7.67
C PHE A 43 -8.65 0.91 6.78
N LEU A 44 -7.33 0.88 6.60
CA LEU A 44 -6.66 -0.10 5.74
C LEU A 44 -6.59 -1.49 6.40
N PHE A 45 -6.44 -1.55 7.72
CA PHE A 45 -6.52 -2.79 8.49
C PHE A 45 -7.94 -3.34 8.52
N GLU A 46 -8.95 -2.50 8.79
CA GLU A 46 -10.36 -2.91 8.74
C GLU A 46 -10.72 -3.55 7.40
N LYS A 47 -10.34 -2.91 6.28
CA LYS A 47 -10.59 -3.44 4.94
C LYS A 47 -9.81 -4.71 4.64
N TYR A 48 -8.61 -4.86 5.21
CA TYR A 48 -7.83 -6.08 5.07
C TYR A 48 -8.47 -7.24 5.84
N ASP A 49 -8.89 -6.99 7.08
CA ASP A 49 -9.56 -7.99 7.92
C ASP A 49 -10.91 -8.42 7.32
N ASP A 50 -11.68 -7.47 6.77
CA ASP A 50 -12.90 -7.75 5.99
C ASP A 50 -12.59 -8.73 4.83
N PHE A 51 -11.54 -8.46 4.04
CA PHE A 51 -11.16 -9.27 2.88
C PHE A 51 -10.60 -10.65 3.24
N GLN A 52 -9.93 -10.80 4.40
CA GLN A 52 -9.41 -12.10 4.85
C GLN A 52 -10.47 -13.00 5.48
N SER A 53 -11.60 -12.42 5.90
CA SER A 53 -12.66 -13.13 6.62
C SER A 53 -13.75 -13.70 5.68
N GLU A 54 -13.59 -13.53 4.36
CA GLU A 54 -14.48 -13.97 3.28
C GLU A 54 -13.84 -15.10 2.46
#